data_AF-A0A4D4MC71-F1
#
_entry.id   AF-A0A4D4MC71-F1
#
_cell.length_a   1.000
_cell.length_b   1.000
_cell.length_c   1.000
_cell.angle_alpha   90.00
_cell.angle_beta   90.00
_cell.angle_gamma   90.00
#
_symmetry.space_group_name_H-M   'P 1'
#
loop_
_entity.id
_entity.type
_entity.pdbx_description
1 polymer ?
#
loop_
_entity_poly.entity_id
_entity_poly.type
_entity_poly.pdbx_seq_one_letter_code
_entity_poly.pdbx_strand_id
1 'polypeptide(L)'
;MTGSIAPVVWTFALDEDEDWVASREPAGDENLRRAVETLLLGIASAKAAETYLAAWHADSQQWGSGFSLATSSATAERVSTKTVRLIDLYGQFQDCDIAADEFGAMLQGYVAAGRAAEN
;
A
#
# COMPACT_ATOMS: atom_id res chain seq x y z
N MET A 1 -29.33 -5.44 -9.41
CA MET A 1 -28.27 -6.47 -9.36
C MET A 1 -27.14 -5.93 -8.52
N THR A 2 -27.14 -6.19 -7.22
CA THR A 2 -26.01 -5.88 -6.33
C THR A 2 -24.98 -6.98 -6.51
N GLY A 3 -24.08 -6.81 -7.48
CA GLY A 3 -22.90 -7.65 -7.59
C GLY A 3 -22.09 -7.46 -6.32
N SER A 4 -22.03 -8.49 -5.49
CA SER A 4 -21.07 -8.56 -4.38
C SER A 4 -19.69 -8.58 -5.01
N ILE A 5 -19.05 -7.41 -5.13
CA ILE A 5 -17.65 -7.33 -5.50
C ILE A 5 -16.91 -7.96 -4.33
N ALA A 6 -16.26 -9.10 -4.56
CA ALA A 6 -15.43 -9.73 -3.53
C ALA A 6 -14.45 -8.66 -3.02
N PRO A 7 -14.22 -8.56 -1.70
CA PRO A 7 -13.26 -7.61 -1.18
C PRO A 7 -11.92 -7.85 -1.85
N VAL A 8 -11.27 -6.76 -2.27
CA VAL A 8 -9.92 -6.81 -2.79
C VAL A 8 -9.00 -7.31 -1.67
N VAL A 9 -8.42 -8.49 -1.86
CA VAL A 9 -7.50 -9.11 -0.88
C VAL A 9 -6.10 -9.05 -1.43
N TRP A 10 -5.25 -8.24 -0.80
CA TRP A 10 -3.81 -8.26 -0.99
C TRP A 10 -3.19 -9.34 -0.11
N THR A 11 -2.30 -10.15 -0.66
CA THR A 11 -1.47 -11.08 0.12
C THR A 11 -0.01 -10.72 -0.03
N PHE A 12 0.73 -10.87 1.07
CA PHE A 12 2.15 -10.55 1.14
C PHE A 12 2.93 -11.75 1.64
N ALA A 13 4.14 -11.91 1.15
CA ALA A 13 5.09 -12.90 1.61
C ALA A 13 6.50 -12.31 1.54
N LEU A 14 7.41 -12.91 2.31
CA LEU A 14 8.84 -12.69 2.12
C LEU A 14 9.30 -13.54 0.93
N ASP A 15 10.12 -12.96 0.06
CA ASP A 15 10.80 -13.71 -1.00
C ASP A 15 12.12 -14.33 -0.49
N GLU A 16 12.96 -14.81 -1.41
CA GLU A 16 14.24 -15.45 -1.08
C GLU A 16 15.27 -14.48 -0.46
N ASP A 17 15.11 -13.17 -0.69
CA ASP A 17 15.99 -12.12 -0.19
C ASP A 17 15.45 -11.48 1.11
N GLU A 18 14.39 -12.06 1.69
CA GLU A 18 13.65 -11.51 2.84
C GLU A 18 13.00 -10.14 2.55
N ASP A 19 12.76 -9.83 1.27
CA ASP A 19 12.03 -8.65 0.87
C ASP A 19 10.53 -8.96 0.79
N TRP A 20 9.71 -8.00 1.23
CA TRP A 20 8.26 -8.15 1.20
C TRP A 20 7.71 -7.90 -0.20
N VAL A 21 7.12 -8.95 -0.78
CA VAL A 21 6.51 -8.91 -2.12
C VAL A 21 4.99 -9.06 -2.04
N ALA A 22 4.29 -8.45 -2.98
CA ALA A 22 2.87 -8.68 -3.16
C ALA A 22 2.68 -10.05 -3.84
N SER A 23 2.43 -11.09 -3.05
CA SER A 23 2.32 -12.48 -3.53
C SER A 23 1.05 -12.75 -4.35
N ARG A 24 0.08 -11.83 -4.30
CA ARG A 24 -1.08 -11.79 -5.20
C ARG A 24 -1.65 -10.38 -5.29
N GLU A 25 -1.50 -9.71 -6.44
CA GLU A 25 -2.26 -8.48 -6.71
C GLU A 25 -3.71 -8.77 -7.14
N PRO A 26 -4.64 -7.82 -6.95
CA PRO A 26 -6.05 -8.02 -7.23
C PRO A 26 -6.41 -7.96 -8.72
N ALA A 27 -5.58 -7.34 -9.57
CA ALA A 27 -5.94 -6.97 -10.94
C ALA A 27 -4.94 -7.39 -12.04
N GLY A 28 -3.74 -7.88 -11.71
CA GLY A 28 -2.69 -8.21 -12.69
C GLY A 28 -2.00 -7.00 -13.33
N ASP A 29 -2.04 -5.84 -12.67
CA ASP A 29 -1.33 -4.63 -13.09
C ASP A 29 0.09 -4.65 -12.51
N GLU A 30 1.06 -4.99 -13.37
CA GLU A 30 2.48 -5.06 -13.03
C GLU A 30 3.05 -3.71 -12.56
N ASN A 31 2.57 -2.58 -13.07
CA ASN A 31 3.06 -1.28 -12.65
C ASN A 31 2.54 -0.95 -11.24
N LEU A 32 1.27 -1.27 -10.96
CA LEU A 32 0.70 -1.11 -9.63
C LEU A 32 1.37 -2.04 -8.61
N ARG A 33 1.64 -3.29 -8.98
CA ARG A 33 2.40 -4.25 -8.15
C ARG A 33 3.75 -3.66 -7.76
N ARG A 34 4.53 -3.19 -8.74
CA ARG A 34 5.83 -2.53 -8.50
C ARG A 34 5.70 -1.27 -7.66
N ALA A 35 4.68 -0.45 -7.87
CA ALA A 35 4.44 0.75 -7.09
C ALA A 35 4.21 0.43 -5.60
N VAL A 36 3.40 -0.60 -5.33
CA VAL A 36 3.14 -1.09 -3.97
C VAL A 36 4.40 -1.68 -3.36
N GLU A 37 5.09 -2.59 -4.04
CA GLU A 37 6.34 -3.17 -3.55
C GLU A 37 7.39 -2.09 -3.26
N THR A 38 7.56 -1.13 -4.17
CA THR A 38 8.49 -0.01 -3.99
C THR A 38 8.11 0.84 -2.78
N LEU A 39 6.83 1.13 -2.55
CA LEU A 39 6.38 1.83 -1.34
C LEU A 39 6.73 1.04 -0.08
N LEU A 40 6.46 -0.26 -0.08
CA LEU A 40 6.67 -1.15 1.07
C LEU A 40 8.16 -1.39 1.39
N LEU A 41 9.06 -1.34 0.39
CA LEU A 41 10.51 -1.37 0.63
C LEU A 41 10.97 -0.24 1.57
N GLY A 42 10.30 0.91 1.53
CA GLY A 42 10.55 2.02 2.46
C GLY A 42 9.96 1.81 3.85
N ILE A 43 9.25 0.72 4.08
CA ILE A 43 8.56 0.34 5.33
C ILE A 43 9.20 -0.94 5.88
N ALA A 44 10.37 -0.77 6.49
CA ALA A 44 11.30 -1.84 6.83
C ALA A 44 10.87 -2.84 7.94
N SER A 45 9.65 -2.76 8.48
CA SER A 45 9.18 -3.69 9.54
C SER A 45 7.66 -3.64 9.73
N ALA A 46 7.10 -4.64 10.41
CA ALA A 46 5.70 -4.64 10.81
C ALA A 46 5.35 -3.41 11.67
N LYS A 47 6.23 -3.02 12.60
CA LYS A 47 6.05 -1.82 13.42
C LYS A 47 6.07 -0.52 12.60
N ALA A 48 6.94 -0.42 11.60
CA ALA A 48 6.95 0.71 10.68
C ALA A 48 5.65 0.76 9.86
N ALA A 49 5.17 -0.39 9.41
CA ALA A 49 3.90 -0.52 8.68
C ALA A 49 2.69 -0.08 9.52
N GLU A 50 2.65 -0.45 10.80
CA GLU A 50 1.62 0.00 11.74
C GLU A 50 1.64 1.51 11.92
N THR A 51 2.84 2.08 12.07
CA THR A 51 3.00 3.53 12.22
C THR A 51 2.54 4.26 10.96
N TYR A 52 2.90 3.73 9.79
CA TYR A 52 2.48 4.28 8.50
C TYR A 52 0.96 4.20 8.30
N LEU A 53 0.34 3.05 8.62
CA LEU A 53 -1.11 2.87 8.56
C LEU A 53 -1.85 3.78 9.55
N ALA A 54 -1.32 3.95 10.76
CA ALA A 54 -1.89 4.85 11.75
C ALA A 54 -1.84 6.31 11.29
N ALA A 55 -0.71 6.76 10.72
CA ALA A 55 -0.58 8.09 10.12
C ALA A 55 -1.56 8.27 8.96
N TRP A 56 -1.66 7.28 8.07
CA TRP A 56 -2.62 7.30 6.97
C TRP A 56 -4.05 7.50 7.47
N HIS A 57 -4.47 6.75 8.49
CA HIS A 57 -5.80 6.89 9.08
C HIS A 57 -6.01 8.25 9.75
N ALA A 58 -5.02 8.74 10.50
CA ALA A 58 -5.10 10.03 11.17
C ALA A 58 -5.28 11.18 10.16
N ASP A 59 -4.42 11.25 9.13
CA ASP A 59 -4.49 12.29 8.11
C ASP A 59 -5.77 12.18 7.26
N SER A 60 -6.21 10.96 6.99
CA SER A 60 -7.49 10.70 6.33
C SER A 60 -8.68 11.25 7.11
N GLN A 61 -8.66 11.14 8.45
CA GLN A 61 -9.72 11.68 9.30
C GLN A 61 -9.62 13.21 9.42
N GLN A 62 -8.41 13.75 9.49
CA GLN A 62 -8.18 15.17 9.67
C GLN A 62 -8.48 15.98 8.40
N TRP A 63 -8.04 15.49 7.24
CA TRP A 63 -8.05 16.25 5.98
C TRP A 63 -9.00 15.69 4.93
N GLY A 64 -9.31 14.39 4.99
CA GLY A 64 -10.08 13.69 3.95
C GLY A 64 -9.28 13.41 2.67
N SER A 65 -8.63 14.43 2.10
CA SER A 65 -7.75 14.35 0.91
C SER A 65 -6.80 15.56 0.86
N GLY A 66 -5.83 15.53 -0.06
CA GLY A 66 -4.85 16.60 -0.27
C GLY A 66 -3.62 16.50 0.65
N PHE A 67 -3.33 15.32 1.16
CA PHE A 67 -2.13 15.03 1.95
C PHE A 67 -1.32 13.92 1.29
N SER A 68 -0.05 13.84 1.67
CA SER A 68 0.89 12.83 1.17
C SER A 68 1.67 12.21 2.33
N LEU A 69 1.88 10.90 2.27
CA LEU A 69 2.84 10.21 3.11
C LEU A 69 3.96 9.67 2.22
N ALA A 70 5.19 10.02 2.55
CA ALA A 70 6.38 9.59 1.82
C ALA A 70 7.10 8.49 2.60
N THR A 71 7.65 7.53 1.88
CA THR A 71 8.69 6.63 2.35
C THR A 71 10.04 7.07 1.75
N SER A 72 11.10 6.30 1.98
CA SER A 72 12.40 6.55 1.33
C SER A 72 12.37 6.34 -0.18
N SER A 73 11.38 5.62 -0.72
CA SER A 73 11.35 5.07 -2.09
C SER A 73 10.14 5.48 -2.92
N ALA A 74 8.99 5.78 -2.30
CA ALA A 74 7.79 6.23 -3.00
C ALA A 74 6.96 7.18 -2.13
N THR A 75 6.03 7.89 -2.74
CA THR A 75 5.04 8.73 -2.03
C THR A 75 3.63 8.26 -2.33
N ALA A 76 2.79 8.14 -1.30
CA ALA A 76 1.36 7.95 -1.44
C ALA A 76 0.64 9.29 -1.21
N GLU A 77 0.06 9.86 -2.27
CA GLU A 77 -0.72 11.09 -2.22
C GLU A 77 -2.21 10.79 -2.27
N ARG A 78 -2.98 11.23 -1.27
CA ARG A 78 -4.44 11.11 -1.30
C ARG A 78 -5.06 12.24 -2.12
N VAL A 79 -5.04 12.11 -3.44
CA VAL A 79 -5.55 13.14 -4.38
C VAL A 79 -7.07 13.35 -4.29
N SER A 80 -7.82 12.35 -3.80
CA SER A 80 -9.26 12.50 -3.50
C SER A 80 -9.69 11.57 -2.37
N THR A 81 -10.95 11.68 -1.92
CA THR A 81 -11.49 10.74 -0.92
C THR A 81 -11.55 9.30 -1.44
N LYS A 82 -11.47 9.08 -2.75
CA LYS A 82 -11.57 7.76 -3.40
C LYS A 82 -10.30 7.29 -4.07
N THR A 83 -9.30 8.16 -4.25
CA THR A 83 -8.14 7.88 -5.08
C THR A 83 -6.87 8.26 -4.35
N VAL A 84 -5.89 7.36 -4.42
CA VAL A 84 -4.52 7.57 -3.95
C VAL A 84 -3.63 7.43 -5.17
N ARG A 85 -2.72 8.39 -5.34
CA ARG A 85 -1.67 8.32 -6.33
C ARG A 85 -0.40 7.81 -5.67
N LEU A 86 0.20 6.79 -6.26
CA LEU A 86 1.54 6.34 -5.92
C LEU A 86 2.50 7.04 -6.86
N ILE A 87 3.46 7.76 -6.28
CA ILE A 87 4.44 8.57 -6.99
C ILE A 87 5.82 7.96 -6.75
N ASP A 88 6.51 7.69 -7.84
CA ASP A 88 7.84 7.12 -7.82
C ASP A 88 8.92 8.20 -7.57
N LEU A 89 9.95 7.85 -6.80
CA LEU A 89 11.06 8.77 -6.50
C LEU A 89 12.33 8.47 -7.29
N TYR A 90 12.46 7.27 -7.89
CA TYR A 90 13.75 6.80 -8.45
C TYR A 90 13.67 6.09 -9.81
N GLY A 91 12.59 6.26 -10.57
CA GLY A 91 12.38 5.62 -11.87
C GLY A 91 12.01 4.14 -11.82
N GLN A 92 11.48 3.62 -10.71
CA GLN A 92 11.15 2.19 -10.54
C GLN A 92 9.79 1.80 -11.15
N PHE A 93 8.85 2.74 -11.21
CA PHE A 93 7.52 2.56 -11.78
C PHE A 93 6.97 3.89 -12.33
N GLN A 94 5.90 3.83 -13.11
CA GLN A 94 5.19 5.03 -13.57
C GLN A 94 4.14 5.42 -12.55
N ASP A 95 4.02 6.71 -12.21
CA ASP A 95 2.97 7.20 -11.32
C ASP A 95 1.61 6.61 -11.67
N CYS A 96 0.95 6.00 -10.70
CA CYS A 96 -0.30 5.28 -10.91
C CYS A 96 -1.29 5.50 -9.78
N ASP A 97 -2.56 5.28 -10.09
CA ASP A 97 -3.65 5.49 -9.16
C ASP A 97 -4.17 4.16 -8.61
N ILE A 98 -4.49 4.12 -7.32
CA ILE A 98 -5.15 3.02 -6.62
C ILE A 98 -6.36 3.57 -5.86
N ALA A 99 -7.40 2.75 -5.69
CA ALA A 99 -8.56 3.15 -4.90
C ALA A 99 -8.16 3.34 -3.42
N ALA A 100 -8.74 4.34 -2.75
CA ALA A 100 -8.34 4.68 -1.37
C ALA A 100 -8.73 3.63 -0.33
N ASP A 101 -9.82 2.91 -0.55
CA ASP A 101 -10.22 1.75 0.24
C ASP A 101 -9.30 0.56 -0.01
N GLU A 102 -8.95 0.30 -1.27
CA GLU A 102 -7.98 -0.72 -1.66
C GLU A 102 -6.59 -0.45 -1.07
N PHE A 103 -6.11 0.80 -1.10
CA PHE A 103 -4.85 1.20 -0.48
C PHE A 103 -4.85 0.97 1.04
N GLY A 104 -5.95 1.28 1.71
CA GLY A 104 -6.10 1.00 3.13
C GLY A 104 -6.10 -0.50 3.44
N ALA A 105 -6.81 -1.29 2.65
CA ALA A 105 -6.85 -2.76 2.79
C ALA A 105 -5.47 -3.39 2.52
N MET A 106 -4.74 -2.87 1.54
CA MET A 106 -3.37 -3.26 1.20
C MET A 106 -2.44 -3.07 2.41
N LEU A 107 -2.41 -1.89 3.02
CA LEU A 107 -1.59 -1.62 4.21
C LEU A 107 -1.98 -2.50 5.41
N GLN A 108 -3.28 -2.75 5.60
CA GLN A 108 -3.76 -3.66 6.66
C GLN A 108 -3.31 -5.10 6.43
N GLY A 109 -3.38 -5.59 5.18
CA GLY A 109 -2.87 -6.90 4.80
C GLY A 109 -1.38 -7.04 5.05
N TYR A 110 -0.60 -6.00 4.73
CA TYR A 110 0.84 -5.96 4.96
C TYR A 110 1.20 -6.05 6.45
N VAL A 111 0.54 -5.24 7.30
CA VAL A 111 0.70 -5.29 8.75
C VAL A 111 0.37 -6.68 9.30
N ALA A 112 -0.72 -7.29 8.84
CA ALA A 112 -1.13 -8.62 9.29
C ALA A 112 -0.11 -9.70 8.92
N ALA A 113 0.43 -9.65 7.69
CA ALA A 113 1.46 -10.56 7.23
C ALA A 113 2.76 -10.39 8.04
N GLY A 114 3.21 -9.15 8.26
CA GLY A 114 4.38 -8.84 9.07
C GLY A 114 4.30 -9.42 10.48
N ARG A 115 3.16 -9.23 11.16
CA ARG A 115 2.92 -9.82 12.48
C ARG A 115 2.92 -11.35 12.48
N ALA A 116 2.41 -11.97 11.41
CA ALA A 116 2.37 -13.42 11.31
C ALA A 116 3.77 -14.03 11.12
N ALA A 117 4.69 -13.31 10.47
CA ALA A 117 6.08 -13.74 10.28
C ALA A 117 6.96 -13.57 11.53
N GLU A 118 6.58 -12.70 12.47
CA GLU A 118 7.30 -12.46 13.74
C GLU A 118 6.94 -13.48 14.85
N ASN A 119 5.95 -14.36 14.64
CA ASN A 119 5.49 -15.38 15.60
C ASN A 119 5.90 -16.81 15.19
#